data_AF-A0A379VTB3-F1
#
_entry.id   AF-A0A379VTB3-F1
#
_cell.length_a   1.000
_cell.length_b   1.000
_cell.length_c   1.000
_cell.angle_alpha   90.00
_cell.angle_beta   90.00
_cell.angle_gamma   90.00
#
_symmetry.space_group_name_H-M   'P 1'
#
loop_
_entity.id
_entity.type
_entity.pdbx_description
1 polymer ?
#
loop_
_entity_poly.entity_id
_entity_poly.type
_entity_poly.pdbx_seq_one_letter_code
_entity_poly.pdbx_strand_id
1 'polypeptide(L)'
;MAINLISVWGIKGETQITDQLTGFGQWEYQVNANRPEDGDSSGSPQSWTRLGFAGLAFADMGSVDYGRNYGVLYDIGSWTDVLPEFGNDSYEASDNFMTGRANGVLTYRNNDFFGLVDGLNIALQYQGKNDGLSKEGDPLSNNARKSIAYQNGDGFGASATYDLGMGVSLGAAYTSSKRTLDQMTQDKYDNGDRAEAWTGGVKYDANNIYPGGKLYPYL
;
A
#
# COMPACT_ATOMS: atom_id res chain seq x y z
N MET A 1 13.26 -27.75 6.98
CA MET A 1 12.14 -26.85 6.65
C MET A 1 11.88 -26.04 7.91
N ALA A 2 12.27 -24.76 7.94
CA ALA A 2 12.00 -23.91 9.10
C ALA A 2 10.57 -23.38 8.94
N ILE A 3 9.67 -23.76 9.84
CA ILE A 3 8.31 -23.21 9.85
C ILE A 3 8.41 -21.80 10.45
N ASN A 4 8.15 -20.78 9.63
CA ASN A 4 7.97 -19.42 10.14
C ASN A 4 6.57 -19.33 10.75
N LEU A 5 6.46 -19.57 12.06
CA LEU A 5 5.20 -19.36 12.77
C LEU A 5 4.93 -17.86 12.89
N ILE A 6 3.84 -17.40 12.29
CA ILE A 6 3.40 -16.00 12.28
C ILE A 6 1.93 -15.96 12.69
N SER A 7 1.59 -15.03 13.57
CA SER A 7 0.21 -14.74 13.97
C SER A 7 -0.15 -13.31 13.55
N VAL A 8 -1.33 -13.14 12.96
CA VAL A 8 -1.87 -11.82 12.60
C VAL A 8 -3.21 -11.64 13.30
N TRP A 9 -3.38 -10.48 13.94
CA TRP A 9 -4.58 -10.10 14.67
C TRP A 9 -5.03 -8.73 14.19
N GLY A 10 -6.33 -8.44 14.24
CA GLY A 10 -6.82 -7.14 13.82
C GLY A 10 -8.24 -6.87 14.29
N ILE A 11 -8.62 -5.60 14.18
CA ILE A 11 -9.97 -5.10 14.46
C ILE A 11 -10.39 -4.26 13.26
N LYS A 12 -11.61 -4.48 12.78
CA LYS A 12 -12.29 -3.61 11.83
C LYS A 12 -13.59 -3.14 12.47
N GLY A 13 -13.80 -1.84 12.49
CA GLY A 13 -14.99 -1.22 13.05
C GLY A 13 -15.63 -0.27 12.06
N GLU A 14 -16.96 -0.27 12.01
CA GLU A 14 -17.76 0.63 11.18
C GLU A 14 -18.89 1.18 12.06
N THR A 15 -19.21 2.46 11.89
CA THR A 15 -20.28 3.14 12.61
C THR A 15 -21.08 4.01 11.65
N GLN A 16 -22.39 3.78 11.61
CA GLN A 16 -23.29 4.60 10.82
C GLN A 16 -23.47 5.96 11.53
N ILE A 17 -23.15 7.05 10.85
CA ILE A 17 -23.31 8.41 11.38
C ILE A 17 -24.66 8.98 10.90
N THR A 18 -24.95 8.84 9.60
CA THR A 18 -26.24 9.14 8.97
C THR A 18 -26.55 8.11 7.88
N ASP A 19 -27.68 8.24 7.19
CA ASP A 19 -28.03 7.39 6.04
C ASP A 19 -27.03 7.51 4.87
N GLN A 20 -26.24 8.59 4.81
CA GLN A 20 -25.30 8.87 3.73
C GLN A 20 -23.84 8.90 4.20
N LEU A 21 -23.57 8.73 5.49
CA LEU A 21 -22.24 8.88 6.07
C LEU A 21 -21.95 7.75 7.06
N THR A 22 -20.88 7.01 6.79
CA THR A 22 -20.38 5.93 7.65
C THR A 22 -18.93 6.21 8.02
N GLY A 23 -18.62 6.17 9.31
CA GLY A 23 -17.23 6.17 9.79
C GLY A 23 -16.69 4.76 9.87
N PHE A 24 -15.42 4.57 9.53
CA PHE A 24 -14.77 3.26 9.61
C PHE A 24 -13.32 3.37 10.09
N GLY A 25 -12.80 2.27 10.61
CA GLY A 25 -11.40 2.15 10.96
C GLY A 25 -10.95 0.69 10.97
N GLN A 26 -9.66 0.49 10.71
CA GLN A 26 -9.05 -0.83 10.71
C GLN A 26 -7.65 -0.76 11.32
N TRP A 27 -7.35 -1.78 12.11
CA TRP A 27 -6.02 -2.02 12.65
C TRP A 27 -5.64 -3.50 12.47
N GLU A 28 -4.42 -3.74 12.03
CA GLU A 28 -3.87 -5.09 11.82
C GLU A 28 -2.43 -5.13 12.36
N TYR A 29 -2.12 -6.16 13.15
CA TYR A 29 -0.87 -6.34 13.86
C TYR A 29 -0.32 -7.75 13.64
N GLN A 30 0.97 -7.84 13.32
CA GLN A 30 1.66 -9.10 13.10
C GLN A 30 2.63 -9.39 14.25
N VAL A 31 2.69 -10.66 14.67
CA VAL A 31 3.61 -11.19 15.66
C VAL A 31 4.26 -12.45 15.10
N ASN A 32 5.59 -12.46 15.02
CA ASN A 32 6.36 -13.64 14.64
C ASN A 32 6.66 -14.47 15.89
N ALA A 33 6.20 -15.73 15.91
CA ALA A 33 6.34 -16.66 17.02
C ALA A 33 7.41 -17.75 16.74
N ASN A 34 8.39 -17.43 15.91
CA ASN A 34 9.49 -18.31 15.50
C ASN A 34 10.83 -18.00 16.22
N ARG A 35 10.79 -17.23 17.30
CA ARG A 35 11.97 -16.74 18.04
C ARG A 35 11.74 -16.81 19.55
N PRO A 36 12.80 -16.95 20.36
CA PRO A 36 12.69 -17.03 21.82
C PRO A 36 12.26 -15.68 22.43
N GLU A 37 11.71 -15.73 23.63
CA GLU A 37 11.12 -14.56 24.32
C GLU A 37 12.15 -13.54 24.80
N ASP A 38 13.39 -13.97 25.05
CA ASP A 38 14.54 -13.11 25.40
C ASP A 38 15.15 -12.41 24.18
N GLY A 39 14.57 -12.62 23.00
CA GLY A 39 15.02 -12.06 21.72
C GLY A 39 16.10 -12.91 21.05
N ASP A 40 16.35 -12.64 19.78
CA ASP A 40 17.47 -13.22 19.05
C ASP A 40 18.55 -12.17 18.77
N SER A 41 19.70 -12.62 18.26
CA SER A 41 20.79 -11.72 17.87
C SER A 41 20.55 -10.99 16.53
N SER A 42 19.37 -11.15 15.90
CA SER A 42 19.11 -10.60 14.56
C SER A 42 18.81 -9.10 14.56
N GLY A 43 18.49 -8.52 15.73
CA GLY A 43 18.13 -7.11 15.87
C GLY A 43 16.86 -6.69 15.10
N SER A 44 16.12 -7.64 14.52
CA SER A 44 14.89 -7.38 13.77
C SER A 44 13.68 -7.44 14.71
N PRO A 45 12.69 -6.53 14.58
CA PRO A 45 11.50 -6.55 15.43
C PRO A 45 10.71 -7.86 15.26
N GLN A 46 10.18 -8.40 16.36
CA GLN A 46 9.33 -9.60 16.36
C GLN A 46 7.86 -9.31 16.09
N SER A 47 7.46 -8.04 16.11
CA SER A 47 6.07 -7.64 15.87
C SER A 47 5.98 -6.22 15.35
N TRP A 48 4.93 -5.94 14.56
CA TRP A 48 4.71 -4.62 13.96
C TRP A 48 3.26 -4.43 13.50
N THR A 49 2.84 -3.16 13.41
CA THR A 49 1.56 -2.78 12.81
C THR A 49 1.64 -2.89 11.28
N ARG A 50 0.73 -3.67 10.69
CA ARG A 50 0.56 -3.79 9.25
C ARG A 50 -0.36 -2.70 8.73
N LEU A 51 -1.55 -2.56 9.30
CA LEU A 51 -2.55 -1.55 8.93
C LEU A 51 -2.99 -0.78 10.17
N GLY A 52 -3.33 0.49 9.98
CA GLY A 52 -3.81 1.36 11.03
C GLY A 52 -4.31 2.66 10.43
N PHE A 53 -5.58 2.71 10.09
CA PHE A 53 -6.21 3.85 9.42
C PHE A 53 -7.66 4.04 9.87
N ALA A 54 -8.17 5.24 9.66
CA ALA A 54 -9.57 5.59 9.85
C ALA A 54 -10.05 6.43 8.66
N GLY A 55 -11.36 6.38 8.39
CA GLY A 55 -11.95 7.05 7.24
C GLY A 55 -13.44 7.28 7.36
N LEU A 56 -13.96 7.97 6.34
CA LEU A 56 -15.37 8.28 6.15
C LEU A 56 -15.79 7.80 4.75
N ALA A 57 -16.92 7.13 4.68
CA ALA A 57 -17.57 6.73 3.45
C ALA A 57 -18.86 7.54 3.27
N PHE A 58 -19.06 8.06 2.06
CA PHE A 58 -20.11 9.00 1.68
C PHE A 58 -20.98 8.38 0.58
N ALA A 59 -21.95 7.53 0.93
CA ALA A 59 -22.85 6.85 -0.03
C ALA A 59 -22.17 6.57 -1.40
N ASP A 60 -22.66 7.18 -2.48
CA ASP A 60 -22.14 7.00 -3.86
C ASP A 60 -20.98 7.94 -4.21
N MET A 61 -20.64 8.89 -3.33
CA MET A 61 -19.53 9.84 -3.52
C MET A 61 -18.17 9.23 -3.18
N GLY A 62 -18.12 8.00 -2.64
CA GLY A 62 -16.90 7.27 -2.34
C GLY A 62 -16.45 7.41 -0.89
N SER A 63 -15.17 7.20 -0.61
CA SER A 63 -14.60 7.21 0.72
C SER A 63 -13.26 7.94 0.78
N VAL A 64 -12.94 8.51 1.93
CA VAL A 64 -11.62 9.04 2.25
C VAL A 64 -11.09 8.39 3.52
N ASP A 65 -9.84 7.94 3.51
CA ASP A 65 -9.15 7.39 4.68
C ASP A 65 -7.73 7.95 4.83
N TYR A 66 -7.24 7.96 6.07
CA TYR A 66 -5.87 8.37 6.38
C TYR A 66 -5.23 7.45 7.40
N GLY A 67 -3.97 7.08 7.17
CA GLY A 67 -3.16 6.35 8.14
C GLY A 67 -2.08 5.50 7.51
N ARG A 68 -1.83 4.32 8.10
CA ARG A 68 -1.02 3.25 7.51
C ARG A 68 -1.94 2.32 6.73
N ASN A 69 -1.91 2.43 5.41
CA ASN A 69 -2.75 1.67 4.49
C ASN A 69 -1.93 1.18 3.29
N TYR A 70 -2.54 0.40 2.40
CA TYR A 70 -1.92 0.00 1.13
C TYR A 70 -1.81 1.19 0.16
N GLY A 71 -0.68 1.25 -0.54
CA GLY A 71 -0.47 2.16 -1.64
C GLY A 71 -1.29 1.77 -2.87
N VAL A 72 -1.70 2.75 -3.68
CA VAL A 72 -2.60 2.52 -4.82
C VAL A 72 -2.04 1.61 -5.92
N LEU A 73 -0.72 1.39 -6.00
CA LEU A 73 -0.17 0.34 -6.89
C LEU A 73 -0.65 -1.06 -6.51
N TYR A 74 -0.94 -1.28 -5.22
CA TYR A 74 -1.38 -2.57 -4.72
C TYR A 74 -2.83 -2.90 -5.10
N ASP A 75 -3.61 -1.93 -5.59
CA ASP A 75 -4.94 -2.17 -6.15
C ASP A 75 -4.88 -3.14 -7.34
N ILE A 76 -3.80 -3.05 -8.14
CA ILE A 76 -3.50 -3.99 -9.22
C ILE A 76 -2.55 -5.08 -8.71
N GLY A 77 -1.66 -4.71 -7.78
CA GLY A 77 -0.73 -5.60 -7.08
C GLY A 77 -1.40 -6.89 -6.57
N SER A 78 -2.55 -6.72 -5.93
CA SER A 78 -3.35 -7.76 -5.30
C SER A 78 -3.92 -8.82 -6.26
N TRP A 79 -4.05 -8.53 -7.56
CA TRP A 79 -4.64 -9.46 -8.53
C TRP A 79 -3.76 -10.67 -8.83
N THR A 80 -2.47 -10.61 -8.48
CA THR A 80 -1.55 -11.74 -8.63
C THR A 80 -1.01 -12.23 -7.29
N ASP A 81 -1.41 -11.59 -6.19
CA ASP A 81 -1.02 -11.94 -4.82
C ASP A 81 -1.96 -13.02 -4.25
N VAL A 82 -2.11 -14.10 -5.01
CA VAL A 82 -2.98 -15.25 -4.68
C VAL A 82 -2.19 -16.54 -4.48
N LEU A 83 -0.85 -16.45 -4.44
CA LEU A 83 0.00 -17.61 -4.28
C LEU A 83 0.03 -18.07 -2.81
N PRO A 84 0.00 -19.38 -2.50
CA PRO A 84 -0.24 -19.88 -1.14
C PRO A 84 0.82 -19.55 -0.07
N GLU A 85 2.05 -19.19 -0.47
CA GLU A 85 3.17 -18.97 0.47
C GLU A 85 4.23 -18.01 -0.10
N PHE A 86 4.44 -18.02 -1.41
CA PHE A 86 5.35 -17.12 -2.12
C PHE A 86 4.58 -16.34 -3.17
N GLY A 87 4.33 -15.07 -2.91
CA GLY A 87 3.77 -14.13 -3.87
C GLY A 87 4.36 -12.75 -3.59
N ASN A 88 4.48 -11.93 -4.64
CA ASN A 88 4.64 -10.48 -4.49
C ASN A 88 6.01 -9.95 -3.99
N ASP A 89 7.13 -10.53 -4.49
CA ASP A 89 8.52 -10.04 -4.21
C ASP A 89 9.14 -9.25 -5.39
N SER A 90 8.37 -8.93 -6.43
CA SER A 90 8.91 -8.29 -7.64
C SER A 90 9.23 -6.80 -7.46
N TYR A 91 8.29 -6.03 -6.91
CA TYR A 91 8.49 -4.60 -6.61
C TYR A 91 7.72 -4.14 -5.36
N GLU A 92 6.72 -4.93 -4.95
CA GLU A 92 5.90 -4.65 -3.79
C GLU A 92 6.71 -4.87 -2.51
N ALA A 93 6.97 -3.80 -1.77
CA ALA A 93 7.59 -3.89 -0.47
C ALA A 93 6.88 -2.97 0.52
N SER A 94 6.81 -3.39 1.79
CA SER A 94 6.34 -2.51 2.85
C SER A 94 7.29 -1.34 3.01
N ASP A 95 6.73 -0.14 3.13
CA ASP A 95 7.46 1.11 3.33
C ASP A 95 8.40 1.45 2.17
N ASN A 96 8.11 0.96 0.96
CA ASN A 96 8.76 1.33 -0.30
C ASN A 96 7.82 2.20 -1.14
N PHE A 97 7.81 3.51 -0.86
CA PHE A 97 6.86 4.46 -1.46
C PHE A 97 5.41 3.99 -1.33
N MET A 98 4.68 3.89 -2.44
CA MET A 98 3.27 3.44 -2.52
C MET A 98 3.12 2.06 -3.22
N THR A 99 4.16 1.21 -3.19
CA THR A 99 4.14 -0.12 -3.84
C THR A 99 3.43 -1.20 -3.02
N GLY A 100 3.36 -1.02 -1.70
CA GLY A 100 2.73 -1.93 -0.75
C GLY A 100 2.14 -1.17 0.43
N ARG A 101 2.24 -1.70 1.66
CA ARG A 101 1.81 -0.97 2.86
C ARG A 101 2.69 0.24 3.10
N ALA A 102 2.11 1.41 3.34
CA ALA A 102 2.81 2.66 3.52
C ALA A 102 2.23 3.50 4.66
N ASN A 103 3.05 4.34 5.30
CA ASN A 103 2.60 5.27 6.34
C ASN A 103 2.21 6.63 5.78
N GLY A 104 1.22 7.26 6.41
CA GLY A 104 0.86 8.65 6.15
C GLY A 104 0.21 8.85 4.78
N VAL A 105 -0.58 7.88 4.34
CA VAL A 105 -1.32 7.95 3.09
C VAL A 105 -2.72 8.48 3.34
N LEU A 106 -3.13 9.49 2.57
CA LEU A 106 -4.49 9.96 2.42
C LEU A 106 -5.04 9.39 1.13
N THR A 107 -6.05 8.54 1.21
CA THR A 107 -6.60 7.83 0.05
C THR A 107 -8.06 8.22 -0.13
N TYR A 108 -8.39 8.67 -1.33
CA TYR A 108 -9.76 8.78 -1.81
C TYR A 108 -10.06 7.60 -2.74
N ARG A 109 -11.22 6.97 -2.58
CA ARG A 109 -11.69 5.87 -3.43
C ARG A 109 -13.13 6.13 -3.84
N ASN A 110 -13.48 5.77 -5.06
CA ASN A 110 -14.85 5.82 -5.53
C ASN A 110 -15.14 4.60 -6.40
N ASN A 111 -16.26 3.95 -6.11
CA ASN A 111 -16.74 2.82 -6.90
C ASN A 111 -17.78 3.31 -7.90
N ASP A 112 -17.85 2.66 -9.05
CA ASP A 112 -18.79 2.94 -10.14
C ASP A 112 -18.76 4.39 -10.67
N PHE A 113 -17.60 5.04 -10.51
CA PHE A 113 -17.32 6.41 -10.94
C PHE A 113 -18.49 7.37 -10.68
N PHE A 114 -18.88 7.51 -9.41
CA PHE A 114 -19.98 8.35 -8.92
C PHE A 114 -21.37 7.89 -9.40
N GLY A 115 -21.50 6.60 -9.70
CA GLY A 115 -22.68 6.00 -10.32
C GLY A 115 -22.83 6.32 -11.82
N LEU A 116 -21.80 6.90 -12.45
CA LEU A 116 -21.83 7.25 -13.88
C LEU A 116 -21.40 6.09 -14.77
N VAL A 117 -20.52 5.22 -14.28
CA VAL A 117 -19.96 4.10 -15.03
C VAL A 117 -19.87 2.89 -14.12
N ASP A 118 -20.86 2.01 -14.23
CA ASP A 118 -20.91 0.73 -13.53
C ASP A 118 -19.63 -0.09 -13.78
N GLY A 119 -19.02 -0.58 -12.71
CA GLY A 119 -17.79 -1.38 -12.74
C GLY A 119 -16.50 -0.59 -12.84
N LEU A 120 -16.53 0.75 -12.98
CA LEU A 120 -15.32 1.59 -13.01
C LEU A 120 -15.01 2.12 -11.60
N ASN A 121 -13.97 1.58 -10.98
CA ASN A 121 -13.48 2.04 -9.68
C ASN A 121 -12.22 2.87 -9.84
N ILE A 122 -12.12 3.97 -9.10
CA ILE A 122 -10.95 4.85 -9.09
C ILE A 122 -10.42 5.06 -7.68
N ALA A 123 -9.12 5.31 -7.58
CA ALA A 123 -8.52 5.83 -6.36
C ALA A 123 -7.53 6.96 -6.67
N LEU A 124 -7.46 7.92 -5.75
CA LEU A 124 -6.44 8.96 -5.70
C LEU A 124 -5.77 8.90 -4.33
N GLN A 125 -4.46 9.00 -4.29
CA GLN A 125 -3.71 8.89 -3.05
C GLN A 125 -2.62 9.95 -2.97
N TYR A 126 -2.45 10.50 -1.77
CA TYR A 126 -1.32 11.34 -1.41
C TYR A 126 -0.55 10.67 -0.27
N GLN A 127 0.78 10.64 -0.36
CA GLN A 127 1.66 10.18 0.69
C GLN A 127 2.50 11.35 1.19
N GLY A 128 2.43 11.62 2.50
CA GLY A 128 3.30 12.60 3.13
C GLY A 128 4.74 12.10 3.25
N LYS A 129 5.69 13.03 3.26
CA LYS A 129 7.12 12.77 3.47
C LYS A 129 7.39 12.00 4.77
N ASN A 130 8.11 10.87 4.64
CA ASN A 130 8.69 10.09 5.73
C ASN A 130 10.22 10.07 5.55
N ASP A 131 10.90 11.07 6.10
CA ASP A 131 12.34 11.33 5.90
C ASP A 131 13.24 10.64 6.95
N GLY A 132 14.55 10.82 6.84
CA GLY A 132 15.54 10.34 7.80
C GLY A 132 15.67 11.17 9.08
N LEU A 133 16.85 11.06 9.67
CA LEU A 133 17.29 11.86 10.81
C LEU A 133 18.34 12.86 10.34
N SER A 134 18.43 14.01 10.98
CA SER A 134 19.55 14.94 10.79
C SER A 134 20.86 14.32 11.27
N LYS A 135 21.99 15.00 11.00
CA LYS A 135 23.31 14.57 11.50
C LYS A 135 23.38 14.56 13.03
N GLU A 136 22.58 15.42 13.65
CA GLU A 136 22.42 15.59 15.09
C GLU A 136 21.45 14.56 15.68
N GLY A 137 20.76 13.78 14.85
CA GLY A 137 19.79 12.75 15.24
C GLY A 137 18.35 13.24 15.35
N ASP A 138 18.06 14.48 14.96
CA ASP A 138 16.71 15.05 15.02
C ASP A 138 15.84 14.51 13.87
N PRO A 139 14.57 14.18 14.12
CA PRO A 139 13.68 13.68 13.06
C PRO A 139 13.38 14.75 12.01
N LEU A 140 13.60 14.44 10.74
CA LEU A 140 13.32 15.34 9.60
C LEU A 140 11.86 15.29 9.12
N SER A 141 11.05 14.43 9.73
CA SER A 141 9.60 14.32 9.50
C SER A 141 8.91 13.72 10.74
N ASN A 142 7.59 13.83 10.81
CA ASN A 142 6.79 13.27 11.92
C ASN A 142 6.86 11.73 12.01
N ASN A 143 7.34 11.05 10.96
CA ASN A 143 7.47 9.61 10.91
C ASN A 143 8.84 9.22 10.33
N ALA A 144 9.89 9.71 11.01
CA ALA A 144 11.26 9.55 10.56
C ALA A 144 11.71 8.08 10.49
N ARG A 145 12.59 7.77 9.53
CA ARG A 145 13.07 6.41 9.22
C ARG A 145 14.56 6.30 9.47
N LYS A 146 14.97 5.24 10.16
CA LYS A 146 16.39 4.95 10.40
C LYS A 146 17.12 4.45 9.15
N SER A 147 16.41 3.79 8.24
CA SER A 147 16.97 3.25 7.01
C SER A 147 16.48 4.04 5.80
N ILE A 148 17.42 4.41 4.93
CA ILE A 148 17.20 5.18 3.69
C ILE A 148 16.28 4.42 2.72
N ALA A 149 16.31 3.08 2.75
CA ALA A 149 15.46 2.22 1.92
C ALA A 149 13.95 2.33 2.23
N TYR A 150 13.59 2.83 3.42
CA TYR A 150 12.19 2.99 3.85
C TYR A 150 11.73 4.45 3.88
N GLN A 151 12.57 5.37 3.42
CA GLN A 151 12.25 6.79 3.33
C GLN A 151 11.42 7.07 2.07
N ASN A 152 10.64 8.15 2.12
CA ASN A 152 9.98 8.71 0.94
C ASN A 152 9.79 10.23 1.11
N GLY A 153 9.84 10.97 0.01
CA GLY A 153 9.34 12.33 -0.05
C GLY A 153 7.82 12.39 -0.18
N ASP A 154 7.28 13.58 -0.37
CA ASP A 154 5.87 13.76 -0.71
C ASP A 154 5.57 13.15 -2.09
N GLY A 155 4.46 12.45 -2.20
CA GLY A 155 4.07 11.74 -3.42
C GLY A 155 2.58 11.66 -3.65
N PHE A 156 2.21 11.38 -4.88
CA PHE A 156 0.82 11.13 -5.27
C PHE A 156 0.72 9.87 -6.13
N GLY A 157 -0.45 9.26 -6.14
CA GLY A 157 -0.76 8.14 -7.01
C GLY A 157 -2.23 8.10 -7.38
N ALA A 158 -2.53 7.35 -8.42
CA ALA A 158 -3.87 7.07 -8.88
C ALA A 158 -3.98 5.61 -9.33
N SER A 159 -5.15 5.01 -9.17
CA SER A 159 -5.50 3.72 -9.75
C SER A 159 -6.88 3.78 -10.39
N ALA A 160 -7.08 2.93 -11.39
CA ALA A 160 -8.36 2.69 -12.01
C ALA A 160 -8.50 1.20 -12.32
N THR A 161 -9.66 0.64 -12.04
CA THR A 161 -10.02 -0.74 -12.40
C THR A 161 -11.39 -0.73 -13.06
N TYR A 162 -11.56 -1.55 -14.08
CA TYR A 162 -12.81 -1.67 -14.81
C TYR A 162 -13.19 -3.14 -14.99
N ASP A 163 -14.38 -3.50 -14.51
CA ASP A 163 -14.99 -4.80 -14.81
C ASP A 163 -15.64 -4.75 -16.20
N LEU A 164 -15.10 -5.55 -17.13
CA LEU A 164 -15.63 -5.65 -18.49
C LEU A 164 -16.86 -6.59 -18.57
N GLY A 165 -17.22 -7.23 -17.45
CA GLY A 165 -18.15 -8.34 -17.40
C GLY A 165 -17.50 -9.66 -17.82
N MET A 166 -18.31 -10.73 -17.77
CA MET A 166 -17.88 -12.10 -18.12
C MET A 166 -16.67 -12.60 -17.31
N GLY A 167 -16.44 -12.03 -16.13
CA GLY A 167 -15.32 -12.36 -15.24
C GLY A 167 -13.99 -11.71 -15.63
N VAL A 168 -13.94 -10.80 -16.61
CA VAL A 168 -12.70 -10.11 -17.02
C VAL A 168 -12.64 -8.71 -16.42
N SER A 169 -11.53 -8.37 -15.78
CA SER A 169 -11.26 -7.01 -15.30
C SER A 169 -9.92 -6.49 -15.82
N LEU A 170 -9.87 -5.19 -16.14
CA LEU A 170 -8.66 -4.46 -16.50
C LEU A 170 -8.33 -3.43 -15.43
N GLY A 171 -7.04 -3.19 -15.19
CA GLY A 171 -6.66 -2.19 -14.21
C GLY A 171 -5.28 -1.61 -14.46
N ALA A 172 -5.09 -0.37 -14.03
CA ALA A 172 -3.81 0.30 -14.05
C ALA A 172 -3.65 1.19 -12.82
N ALA A 173 -2.41 1.39 -12.39
CA ALA A 173 -2.08 2.33 -11.35
C ALA A 173 -0.75 3.03 -11.65
N TYR A 174 -0.61 4.24 -11.13
CA TYR A 174 0.56 5.10 -11.28
C TYR A 174 0.86 5.79 -9.96
N THR A 175 2.14 5.93 -9.62
CA THR A 175 2.61 6.70 -8.46
C THR A 175 3.85 7.48 -8.83
N SER A 176 4.01 8.65 -8.23
CA SER A 176 5.19 9.49 -8.36
C SER A 176 5.44 10.20 -7.04
N SER A 177 6.61 9.94 -6.46
CA SER A 177 7.01 10.47 -5.14
C SER A 177 8.35 11.16 -5.24
N LYS A 178 8.55 12.26 -4.54
CA LYS A 178 9.90 12.83 -4.39
C LYS A 178 10.80 11.84 -3.64
N ARG A 179 12.08 11.82 -3.99
CA ARG A 179 13.13 11.12 -3.21
C ARG A 179 13.66 12.06 -2.13
N THR A 180 14.11 11.51 -1.00
CA THR A 180 14.74 12.31 0.05
C THR A 180 16.17 12.69 -0.34
N LEU A 181 16.72 13.71 0.32
CA LEU A 181 18.10 14.13 0.05
C LEU A 181 19.10 13.00 0.32
N ASP A 182 18.88 12.22 1.39
CA ASP A 182 19.71 11.06 1.73
C ASP A 182 19.67 10.00 0.62
N GLN A 183 18.48 9.72 0.07
CA GLN A 183 18.31 8.78 -1.04
C GLN A 183 19.05 9.25 -2.30
N MET A 184 18.95 10.54 -2.64
CA MET A 184 19.63 11.11 -3.80
C MET A 184 21.14 11.19 -3.62
N THR A 185 21.63 11.40 -2.40
CA THR A 185 23.07 11.52 -2.12
C THR A 185 23.76 10.16 -2.07
N GLN A 186 23.05 9.14 -1.59
CA GLN A 186 23.58 7.77 -1.50
C GLN A 186 23.57 7.06 -2.86
N ASP A 187 22.58 7.36 -3.70
CA ASP A 187 22.47 6.78 -5.03
C ASP A 187 23.40 7.49 -6.01
N LYS A 188 24.54 6.86 -6.28
CA LYS A 188 25.55 7.41 -7.20
C LYS A 188 25.23 7.15 -8.68
N TYR A 189 24.18 6.38 -8.96
CA TYR A 189 23.85 5.91 -10.30
C TYR A 189 22.57 6.53 -10.87
N ASP A 190 21.70 7.07 -10.01
CA ASP A 190 20.49 7.79 -10.41
C ASP A 190 20.36 9.14 -9.68
N ASN A 191 20.40 10.22 -10.45
CA ASN A 191 20.25 11.59 -9.97
C ASN A 191 18.78 12.08 -9.97
N GLY A 192 17.81 11.20 -10.23
CA GLY A 192 16.40 11.52 -10.24
C GLY A 192 15.93 12.05 -8.88
N ASP A 193 15.14 13.13 -8.89
CA ASP A 193 14.53 13.70 -7.69
C ASP A 193 13.18 13.03 -7.35
N ARG A 194 12.74 12.09 -8.19
CA ARG A 194 11.48 11.36 -8.04
C ARG A 194 11.66 9.85 -8.24
N ALA A 195 10.87 9.09 -7.53
CA ALA A 195 10.64 7.67 -7.74
C ALA A 195 9.25 7.52 -8.36
N GLU A 196 9.21 6.92 -9.55
CA GLU A 196 7.98 6.72 -10.30
C GLU A 196 7.74 5.23 -10.51
N ALA A 197 6.50 4.80 -10.44
CA ALA A 197 6.13 3.43 -10.65
C ALA A 197 4.72 3.37 -11.21
N TRP A 198 4.51 2.47 -12.17
CA TRP A 198 3.23 2.28 -12.83
C TRP A 198 3.05 0.78 -13.06
N THR A 199 1.81 0.32 -13.09
CA THR A 199 1.46 -1.10 -13.22
C THR A 199 0.18 -1.23 -14.00
N GLY A 200 0.08 -2.30 -14.79
CA GLY A 200 -1.12 -2.68 -15.53
C GLY A 200 -1.40 -4.16 -15.33
N GLY A 201 -2.67 -4.51 -15.21
CA GLY A 201 -3.10 -5.88 -14.93
C GLY A 201 -4.37 -6.25 -15.68
N VAL A 202 -4.49 -7.55 -15.92
CA VAL A 202 -5.73 -8.19 -16.39
C VAL A 202 -6.03 -9.33 -15.42
N LYS A 203 -7.28 -9.40 -14.97
CA LYS A 203 -7.78 -10.48 -14.12
C LYS A 203 -8.89 -11.22 -14.85
N TYR A 204 -8.86 -12.55 -14.79
CA TYR A 204 -10.03 -13.37 -15.11
C TYR A 204 -10.46 -14.13 -13.85
N ASP A 205 -11.72 -13.98 -13.46
CA ASP A 205 -12.31 -14.60 -12.27
C ASP A 205 -13.74 -15.04 -12.58
N ALA A 206 -13.86 -16.26 -13.11
CA ALA A 206 -15.13 -16.90 -13.37
C ALA A 206 -14.99 -18.43 -13.35
N ASN A 207 -16.09 -19.12 -13.04
CA ASN A 207 -16.21 -20.58 -13.12
C ASN A 207 -15.20 -21.35 -12.22
N ASN A 208 -14.88 -20.82 -11.03
CA ASN A 208 -13.88 -21.37 -10.09
C ASN A 208 -12.44 -21.45 -10.67
N ILE A 209 -12.11 -20.63 -11.67
CA ILE A 209 -10.77 -20.55 -12.28
C ILE A 209 -10.23 -19.14 -12.07
N TYR A 210 -9.01 -19.03 -11.52
CA TYR A 210 -8.32 -17.76 -11.27
C TYR A 210 -6.93 -17.74 -11.92
N PRO A 211 -6.77 -17.15 -13.11
CA PRO A 211 -5.48 -16.76 -13.69
C PRO A 211 -5.32 -15.22 -13.64
N GLY A 212 -4.35 -14.72 -12.86
CA GLY A 212 -3.96 -13.30 -12.84
C GLY A 212 -2.65 -13.04 -13.60
N GLY A 213 -2.53 -11.91 -14.32
CA GLY A 213 -1.30 -11.52 -15.03
C GLY A 213 -1.03 -10.00 -15.00
N LYS A 214 0.26 -9.62 -14.85
CA LYS A 214 0.78 -8.23 -14.85
C LYS A 214 1.72 -7.98 -16.03
N LEU A 215 1.80 -6.74 -16.51
CA LEU A 215 2.78 -6.27 -17.51
C LEU A 215 3.58 -5.07 -16.97
N TYR A 216 4.90 -5.05 -17.21
CA TYR A 216 5.85 -4.01 -16.79
C TYR A 216 6.72 -3.50 -17.98
N PRO A 217 6.89 -2.18 -18.23
CA PRO A 217 8.06 -1.50 -18.71
C PRO A 217 8.93 -0.99 -17.55
N TYR A 218 10.20 -1.27 -17.70
CA TYR A 218 11.30 -0.64 -16.98
C TYR A 218 11.40 0.84 -17.31
N LEU A 219 11.61 1.69 -16.30
CA LEU A 219 12.48 2.87 -16.35
C LEU A 219 13.06 3.10 -14.95
#